data_AF-K2ATB6-F1
#
_entry.id   AF-K2ATB6-F1
#
_cell.length_a   1.000
_cell.length_b   1.000
_cell.length_c   1.000
_cell.angle_alpha   90.00
_cell.angle_beta   90.00
_cell.angle_gamma   90.00
#
_symmetry.space_group_name_H-M   'P 1'
#
loop_
_entity.id
_entity.type
_entity.pdbx_description
1 polymer ?
#
loop_
_entity_poly.entity_id
_entity_poly.type
_entity_poly.pdbx_seq_one_letter_code
_entity_poly.pdbx_strand_id
1 'polypeptide(L)'
;MYNWSSDIIQLKKNPEKYKIWRMVQQINYGLDGEKLDKDEVKKAWANIEEKLDPYKKRALEYLIWGKLYSLPNNLNFWNASK
;
A
#
# COMPACT_ATOMS: atom_id res chain seq x y z
N MET A 1 -13.79 3.95 9.15
CA MET A 1 -12.79 3.89 8.05
C MET A 1 -12.65 5.28 7.45
N TYR A 2 -11.42 5.80 7.40
CA TYR A 2 -11.11 7.17 6.96
C TYR A 2 -11.15 7.28 5.43
N ASN A 3 -12.35 7.40 4.88
CA ASN A 3 -12.63 7.95 3.56
C ASN A 3 -14.11 8.35 3.51
N TRP A 4 -14.52 9.27 4.41
CA TRP A 4 -15.91 9.72 4.53
C TRP A 4 -16.43 10.54 3.33
N SER A 5 -15.57 10.88 2.36
CA SER A 5 -15.92 11.69 1.18
C SER A 5 -15.20 11.24 -0.11
N SER A 6 -14.88 9.95 -0.27
CA SER A 6 -14.47 9.46 -1.60
C SER A 6 -15.72 9.10 -2.39
N ASP A 7 -15.93 9.73 -3.54
CA ASP A 7 -17.00 9.37 -4.49
C ASP A 7 -16.70 8.02 -5.15
N ILE A 8 -16.86 6.95 -4.39
CA ILE A 8 -16.70 5.55 -4.81
C ILE A 8 -17.57 5.28 -6.06
N ILE A 9 -18.70 5.98 -6.19
CA ILE A 9 -19.63 5.89 -7.33
C ILE A 9 -18.95 6.34 -8.64
N GLN A 10 -18.16 7.41 -8.62
CA GLN A 10 -17.44 7.88 -9.80
C GLN A 10 -16.22 7.01 -10.09
N LEU A 11 -15.52 6.55 -9.06
CA LEU A 11 -14.39 5.63 -9.18
C LEU A 11 -14.79 4.29 -9.79
N LYS A 12 -15.96 3.74 -9.45
CA LYS A 12 -16.49 2.50 -10.01
C LYS A 12 -16.74 2.55 -11.53
N LYS A 13 -16.89 3.75 -12.12
CA LYS A 13 -17.02 3.90 -13.58
C LYS A 13 -15.71 3.61 -14.31
N ASN A 14 -14.58 3.67 -13.62
CA ASN A 14 -13.27 3.30 -14.18
C ASN A 14 -12.69 2.10 -13.40
N PRO A 15 -12.85 0.87 -13.90
CA PRO A 15 -12.48 -0.35 -13.18
C PRO A 15 -10.99 -0.42 -12.84
N GLU A 16 -10.12 0.09 -13.71
CA GLU A 16 -8.66 0.08 -13.47
C GLU A 16 -8.27 1.02 -12.32
N LYS A 17 -8.78 2.26 -12.34
CA LYS A 17 -8.53 3.24 -11.27
C LYS A 17 -9.10 2.76 -9.95
N TYR A 18 -10.28 2.13 -9.96
CA TYR A 18 -10.88 1.54 -8.78
C TYR A 18 -10.02 0.41 -8.21
N LYS A 19 -9.47 -0.48 -9.05
CA LYS A 19 -8.60 -1.56 -8.62
C LYS A 19 -7.33 -1.03 -7.94
N ILE A 20 -6.69 -0.03 -8.55
CA ILE A 20 -5.51 0.65 -7.98
C ILE A 20 -5.84 1.30 -6.63
N TRP A 21 -6.93 2.06 -6.57
CA TRP A 21 -7.37 2.72 -5.34
C TRP A 21 -7.65 1.69 -4.23
N ARG A 22 -8.38 0.62 -4.56
CA ARG A 22 -8.73 -0.44 -3.61
C ARG A 22 -7.49 -1.16 -3.08
N MET A 23 -6.50 -1.42 -3.94
CA MET A 23 -5.22 -2.00 -3.54
C MET A 23 -4.45 -1.10 -2.57
N VAL A 24 -4.39 0.21 -2.82
CA VAL A 24 -3.77 1.18 -1.91
C VAL A 24 -4.47 1.20 -0.55
N GLN A 25 -5.82 1.22 -0.55
CA GLN A 25 -6.60 1.18 0.69
C GLN A 25 -6.33 -0.10 1.49
N GLN A 26 -6.30 -1.24 0.81
CA GLN A 26 -6.04 -2.54 1.41
C GLN A 26 -4.65 -2.63 2.05
N ILE A 27 -3.64 -2.09 1.36
CA ILE A 27 -2.25 -2.08 1.88
C ILE A 27 -2.13 -1.15 3.10
N ASN A 28 -2.74 0.04 3.03
CA ASN A 28 -2.57 1.05 4.08
C ASN A 28 -3.40 0.73 5.33
N TYR A 29 -4.66 0.30 5.16
CA TYR A 29 -5.63 0.23 6.25
C TYR A 29 -5.98 -1.18 6.69
N GLY A 30 -5.70 -2.19 5.86
CA GLY A 30 -5.98 -3.58 6.18
C GLY A 30 -6.65 -4.33 5.05
N LEU A 31 -6.41 -5.64 5.04
CA LEU A 31 -6.90 -6.53 3.99
C LEU A 31 -8.32 -7.04 4.25
N ASP A 32 -8.88 -6.82 5.43
CA ASP A 32 -10.21 -7.29 5.84
C ASP A 32 -10.47 -8.78 5.55
N GLY A 33 -9.43 -9.61 5.66
CA GLY A 33 -9.49 -11.06 5.40
C GLY A 33 -9.22 -11.48 3.94
N GLU A 34 -9.04 -10.52 3.02
CA GLU A 34 -8.63 -10.80 1.65
C GLU A 34 -7.10 -11.01 1.53
N LYS A 35 -6.66 -11.66 0.46
CA LYS A 35 -5.23 -11.79 0.14
C LYS A 35 -4.92 -10.95 -1.10
N LEU A 36 -3.77 -10.26 -1.07
CA LEU A 36 -3.22 -9.61 -2.26
C LEU A 36 -2.38 -10.59 -3.05
N ASP A 37 -2.60 -10.62 -4.36
CA ASP A 37 -1.75 -11.35 -5.28
C ASP A 37 -0.42 -10.62 -5.50
N LYS A 38 0.70 -11.35 -5.36
CA LYS A 38 2.04 -10.77 -5.45
C LYS A 38 2.33 -10.20 -6.85
N ASP A 39 1.89 -10.85 -7.90
CA ASP A 39 2.20 -10.44 -9.27
C ASP A 39 1.31 -9.29 -9.73
N GLU A 40 0.07 -9.21 -9.24
CA GLU A 40 -0.76 -8.01 -9.41
C GLU A 40 -0.13 -6.77 -8.76
N VAL A 41 0.39 -6.91 -7.53
CA VAL A 41 1.06 -5.81 -6.83
C VAL A 41 2.32 -5.37 -7.57
N LYS A 42 3.11 -6.30 -8.12
CA LYS A 42 4.28 -5.95 -8.95
C LYS A 42 3.89 -5.19 -10.21
N LYS A 43 2.86 -5.66 -10.93
CA LYS A 43 2.38 -5.00 -12.15
C LYS A 43 1.87 -3.59 -11.87
N ALA A 44 1.18 -3.40 -10.76
CA ALA A 44 0.62 -2.11 -10.36
C ALA A 44 1.61 -1.21 -9.59
N TRP A 45 2.82 -1.70 -9.28
CA TRP A 45 3.74 -1.05 -8.34
C TRP A 45 4.02 0.43 -8.66
N ALA A 46 4.33 0.72 -9.93
CA ALA A 46 4.62 2.06 -10.42
C ALA A 46 3.48 3.07 -10.20
N ASN A 47 2.24 2.59 -10.04
CA ASN A 47 1.05 3.44 -9.85
C ASN A 47 0.60 3.58 -8.39
N ILE A 48 1.07 2.67 -7.51
CA ILE A 48 0.66 2.61 -6.10
C ILE A 48 1.74 3.11 -5.15
N GLU A 49 3.02 2.95 -5.47
CA GLU A 49 4.10 3.08 -4.49
C GLU A 49 4.21 4.47 -3.84
N GLU A 50 3.83 5.53 -4.56
CA GLU A 50 3.83 6.91 -4.04
C GLU A 50 2.64 7.20 -3.11
N LYS A 51 1.58 6.38 -3.18
CA LYS A 51 0.34 6.54 -2.40
C LYS A 51 0.30 5.64 -1.17
N LEU A 52 1.31 4.79 -1.00
CA LEU A 52 1.43 3.92 0.15
C LEU A 52 2.03 4.67 1.33
N ASP A 53 1.60 4.28 2.53
CA ASP A 53 2.28 4.69 3.76
C ASP A 53 3.77 4.27 3.69
N PRO A 54 4.72 5.14 4.08
CA PRO A 54 6.15 4.86 3.94
C PRO A 54 6.60 3.56 4.61
N TYR A 55 6.03 3.19 5.75
CA TYR A 55 6.39 1.96 6.45
C TYR A 55 5.81 0.73 5.74
N LYS A 56 4.58 0.83 5.25
CA LYS A 56 3.94 -0.24 4.45
C LYS A 56 4.67 -0.44 3.11
N LYS A 57 5.06 0.64 2.45
CA LYS A 57 5.88 0.61 1.23
C LYS A 57 7.17 -0.17 1.47
N ARG A 58 7.94 0.21 2.50
CA ARG A 58 9.20 -0.46 2.86
C ARG A 58 9.02 -1.95 3.13
N ALA A 59 7.97 -2.29 3.88
CA ALA A 59 7.63 -3.69 4.17
C ALA A 59 7.33 -4.48 2.89
N LEU A 60 6.54 -3.92 1.97
CA LEU A 60 6.27 -4.56 0.68
C LEU A 60 7.52 -4.67 -0.20
N GLU A 61 8.36 -3.63 -0.21
CA GLU A 61 9.63 -3.67 -0.94
C GLU A 61 10.52 -4.83 -0.48
N TYR A 62 10.56 -5.06 0.82
CA TYR A 62 11.27 -6.19 1.42
C TYR A 62 10.58 -7.53 1.07
N LEU A 63 9.27 -7.67 1.27
CA LEU A 63 8.57 -8.93 1.05
C LEU A 63 8.53 -9.38 -0.42
N ILE A 64 8.48 -8.43 -1.35
CA ILE A 64 8.33 -8.73 -2.78
C ILE A 64 9.70 -8.87 -3.46
N TRP A 65 10.64 -7.96 -3.18
CA TRP A 65 11.94 -7.85 -3.86
C TRP A 65 13.15 -8.10 -2.97
N GLY A 66 12.98 -8.38 -1.68
CA GLY A 66 14.11 -8.66 -0.77
C GLY A 66 15.00 -7.45 -0.49
N LYS A 67 14.49 -6.23 -0.69
CA LYS A 67 15.24 -4.98 -0.50
C LYS A 67 15.50 -4.71 1.00
N LEU A 68 16.47 -5.40 1.59
CA LEU A 68 16.83 -5.27 3.02
C LEU A 68 17.14 -3.81 3.42
N TYR A 69 17.73 -3.03 2.51
CA TYR A 69 18.04 -1.61 2.72
C TYR A 69 16.81 -0.70 2.86
N SER A 70 15.61 -1.16 2.47
CA SER A 70 14.37 -0.41 2.68
C SER A 70 13.93 -0.49 4.15
N LEU A 71 14.40 -1.49 4.89
CA LEU A 71 14.11 -1.61 6.32
C LEU A 71 14.94 -0.61 7.11
N PRO A 72 14.38 -0.01 8.18
CA PRO A 72 15.15 0.87 9.03
C PRO A 72 16.32 0.09 9.67
N ASN A 73 17.56 0.50 9.36
CA ASN A 73 18.78 -0.07 9.93
C ASN A 73 18.93 0.15 11.45
N ASN A 74 18.08 1.00 12.05
CA ASN A 74 18.13 1.34 13.47
C ASN A 74 16.72 1.26 14.09
N LEU A 75 16.35 0.07 14.56
CA LEU A 75 15.15 -0.17 15.38
C LEU A 75 15.37 0.32 16.83
N ASN A 76 15.75 1.58 17.02
CA ASN A 76 15.62 2.18 18.35
C ASN A 76 14.19 2.67 18.54
N PHE A 77 13.57 2.21 19.63
CA PHE A 77 12.18 2.47 20.03
C PHE A 77 11.75 3.95 19.94
N TRP A 78 12.72 4.88 20.00
CA TRP A 78 12.53 6.33 20.07
C TRP A 78 12.48 7.06 18.72
N ASN A 79 12.73 6.40 17.59
CA ASN A 79 12.67 7.05 16.27
C ASN A 79 11.23 7.13 15.69
N ALA A 80 10.21 6.71 16.43
CA ALA A 80 8.81 6.77 16.00
C ALA A 80 8.16 8.16 16.16
N SER A 81 8.90 9.14 16.69
CA SER A 81 8.38 10.48 16.97
C SER A 81 9.41 11.54 16.61
N LYS A 82 9.43 11.96 15.35
CA LYS A 82 9.86 13.31 14.94
C LYS A 82 9.27 13.66 13.58
#